data_AF-A0A5M8PU64-F1
#
_entry.id   AF-A0A5M8PU64-F1
#
_cell.length_a   1.000
_cell.length_b   1.000
_cell.length_c   1.000
_cell.angle_alpha   90.00
_cell.angle_beta   90.00
_cell.angle_gamma   90.00
#
_symmetry.space_group_name_H-M   'P 1'
#
loop_
_entity.id
_entity.type
_entity.pdbx_description
1 polymer ?
#
loop_
_entity_poly.entity_id
_entity_poly.type
_entity_poly.pdbx_seq_one_letter_code
_entity_poly.pdbx_strand_id
1 'polypeptide(L)'
;MRSTLKPVNPIGTSYQSPKWHSFLNASNITVAQACNATAVTPLCLRTLYGTYDYTPKVPGINKVGLTDYLGESNNRSDIYLFLQMFRPEAASEAYTFTFDIIANGSAQQTPDNATQLGAGTDLEGNVDAETLSPSTTHPPHRPDLPQTISTSYGDDEQTVPYAYATLACQLFAQLGARGITLLFASGDSGLGPTGVCLSNDGKNTTMFLPSFHASCPYVTTVGATKNFAPEVAAFDPANNFASGGGFSNYFPRPAYQDPYVPDYIASLGRVSGFDDVGRGSDGAGWDSASTRTAAGVVSLVNDALLAAGRAPLGWLNPWLYGMGKKGFTDVVEGSAIGCGGEGFPAEAGWDAVTGWGTPYFPKLVRLVLEGWGGRGMGCRS
;
A
#
# COMPACT_ATOMS: atom_id res chain seq x y z
N MET A 1 18.02 12.56 -43.76
CA MET A 1 17.54 11.35 -44.47
C MET A 1 16.41 10.77 -43.66
N ARG A 2 15.26 10.53 -44.30
CA ARG A 2 14.01 10.08 -43.66
C ARG A 2 14.22 8.72 -43.00
N SER A 3 13.91 8.58 -41.72
CA SER A 3 13.97 7.32 -41.00
C SER A 3 12.93 6.35 -41.54
N THR A 4 13.40 5.28 -42.17
CA THR A 4 12.60 4.14 -42.63
C THR A 4 12.40 3.13 -41.50
N LEU A 5 11.88 3.56 -40.36
CA LEU A 5 11.36 2.64 -39.35
C LEU A 5 9.89 2.40 -39.68
N LYS A 6 9.61 1.21 -40.22
CA LYS A 6 8.23 0.73 -40.35
C LYS A 6 7.66 0.57 -38.94
N PRO A 7 6.42 1.03 -38.68
CA PRO A 7 5.75 0.74 -37.42
C PRO A 7 5.75 -0.78 -37.22
N VAL A 8 6.21 -1.22 -36.05
CA VAL A 8 6.05 -2.60 -35.63
C VAL A 8 4.55 -2.85 -35.62
N ASN A 9 4.10 -3.82 -36.42
CA ASN A 9 2.70 -4.20 -36.45
C ASN A 9 2.23 -4.47 -35.01
N PRO A 10 1.08 -3.94 -34.57
CA PRO A 10 0.48 -4.38 -33.33
C PRO A 10 0.39 -5.90 -33.36
N ILE A 11 0.77 -6.53 -32.25
CA ILE A 11 0.51 -7.94 -31.98
C ILE A 11 -0.91 -8.22 -32.47
N GLY A 12 -1.04 -9.28 -33.28
CA GLY A 12 -2.12 -9.51 -34.24
C GLY A 12 -3.52 -9.06 -33.80
N THR A 13 -4.29 -8.64 -34.81
CA THR A 13 -5.69 -8.20 -34.79
C THR A 13 -6.71 -9.27 -34.31
N SER A 14 -6.29 -10.19 -33.44
CA SER A 14 -7.14 -11.14 -32.71
C SER A 14 -7.19 -10.89 -31.21
N TYR A 15 -6.62 -9.79 -30.68
CA TYR A 15 -6.94 -9.35 -29.31
C TYR A 15 -8.38 -8.84 -29.28
N GLN A 16 -9.31 -9.78 -29.06
CA GLN A 16 -10.66 -9.46 -28.61
C GLN A 16 -10.49 -8.74 -27.27
N SER A 17 -10.80 -7.44 -27.23
CA SER A 17 -10.90 -6.72 -25.98
C SER A 17 -11.69 -7.58 -24.99
N PRO A 18 -11.15 -7.91 -23.81
CA PRO A 18 -11.92 -8.69 -22.84
C PRO A 18 -13.23 -7.97 -22.56
N LYS A 19 -14.31 -8.75 -22.34
CA LYS A 19 -15.71 -8.27 -22.25
C LYS A 19 -15.96 -7.17 -21.19
N TRP A 20 -14.95 -6.79 -20.40
CA TRP A 20 -14.95 -5.68 -19.45
C TRP A 20 -15.39 -4.34 -20.05
N HIS A 21 -15.08 -4.07 -21.32
CA HIS A 21 -15.51 -2.81 -22.00
C HIS A 21 -17.04 -2.68 -22.14
N SER A 22 -17.80 -3.77 -22.02
CA SER A 22 -19.27 -3.73 -22.06
C SER A 22 -19.92 -3.27 -20.75
N PHE A 23 -19.14 -3.07 -19.68
CA PHE A 23 -19.62 -2.63 -18.36
C PHE A 23 -19.40 -1.14 -18.08
N LEU A 24 -18.86 -0.37 -19.04
CA LEU A 24 -18.49 1.05 -18.86
C LEU A 24 -19.68 2.00 -18.57
N ASN A 25 -20.91 1.49 -18.44
CA ASN A 25 -22.11 2.26 -18.10
C ASN A 25 -22.94 1.68 -16.94
N ALA A 26 -22.43 0.68 -16.19
CA ALA A 26 -23.21 0.07 -15.12
C ALA A 26 -22.88 0.69 -13.74
N SER A 27 -23.70 1.63 -13.27
CA SER A 27 -23.63 2.20 -11.91
C SER A 27 -23.80 1.19 -10.76
N ASN A 28 -23.90 -0.11 -11.06
CA ASN A 28 -24.26 -1.20 -10.14
C ASN A 28 -23.42 -2.48 -10.38
N ILE A 29 -22.18 -2.36 -10.84
CA ILE A 29 -21.30 -3.53 -10.96
C ILE A 29 -20.99 -4.10 -9.57
N THR A 30 -21.15 -5.42 -9.40
CA THR A 30 -20.83 -6.12 -8.14
C THR A 30 -19.40 -6.64 -8.14
N VAL A 31 -18.82 -6.87 -6.96
CA VAL A 31 -17.49 -7.48 -6.80
C VAL A 31 -17.40 -8.82 -7.56
N ALA A 32 -18.42 -9.67 -7.44
CA ALA A 32 -18.48 -10.95 -8.15
C ALA A 32 -18.49 -10.82 -9.68
N GLN A 33 -19.00 -9.70 -10.21
CA GLN A 33 -18.94 -9.41 -11.64
C GLN A 33 -17.59 -8.83 -12.04
N ALA A 34 -16.99 -7.94 -11.23
CA ALA A 34 -15.79 -7.19 -11.56
C ALA A 34 -14.48 -7.97 -11.34
N CYS A 35 -14.47 -8.92 -10.40
CA CYS A 35 -13.25 -9.50 -9.86
C CYS A 35 -12.99 -10.94 -10.31
N ASN A 36 -11.72 -11.23 -10.58
CA ASN A 36 -11.22 -12.56 -10.84
C ASN A 36 -9.95 -12.79 -10.00
N ALA A 37 -9.93 -13.86 -9.20
CA ALA A 37 -8.84 -14.13 -8.27
C ALA A 37 -7.51 -14.44 -8.98
N THR A 38 -7.55 -14.86 -10.24
CA THR A 38 -6.34 -15.12 -11.04
C THR A 38 -5.88 -13.89 -11.83
N ALA A 39 -6.65 -12.80 -11.83
CA ALA A 39 -6.34 -11.60 -12.60
C ALA A 39 -7.08 -10.39 -11.98
N VAL A 40 -6.45 -9.77 -10.97
CA VAL A 40 -6.97 -8.57 -10.32
C VAL A 40 -6.75 -7.38 -11.26
N THR A 41 -7.82 -6.63 -11.53
CA THR A 41 -7.79 -5.46 -12.43
C THR A 41 -8.15 -4.17 -11.67
N PRO A 42 -7.84 -2.98 -12.20
CA PRO A 42 -8.33 -1.72 -11.63
C PRO A 42 -9.85 -1.68 -11.47
N LEU A 43 -10.61 -2.28 -12.39
CA LEU A 43 -12.07 -2.38 -12.27
C LEU A 43 -12.47 -3.18 -11.01
N CYS A 44 -11.80 -4.31 -10.77
CA CYS A 44 -12.01 -5.10 -9.57
C CYS A 44 -11.71 -4.29 -8.30
N LEU A 45 -10.50 -3.71 -8.20
CA LEU A 45 -10.07 -2.96 -7.00
C LEU A 45 -10.99 -1.77 -6.71
N ARG A 46 -11.36 -1.01 -7.75
CA ARG A 46 -12.28 0.13 -7.60
C ARG A 46 -13.69 -0.30 -7.18
N THR A 47 -14.15 -1.47 -7.64
CA THR A 47 -15.45 -2.02 -7.24
C THR A 47 -15.40 -2.52 -5.79
N LEU A 48 -14.36 -3.28 -5.44
CA LEU A 48 -14.15 -3.85 -4.11
C LEU A 48 -14.05 -2.78 -3.03
N TYR A 49 -13.25 -1.74 -3.25
CA TYR A 49 -13.02 -0.68 -2.28
C TYR A 49 -13.95 0.52 -2.42
N GLY A 50 -14.94 0.45 -3.33
CA GLY A 50 -16.01 1.43 -3.45
C GLY A 50 -15.58 2.78 -4.04
N THR A 51 -14.61 2.79 -4.95
CA THR A 51 -14.11 3.99 -5.66
C THR A 51 -14.50 4.03 -7.14
N TYR A 52 -15.28 3.06 -7.61
CA TYR A 52 -15.66 2.90 -9.01
C TYR A 52 -16.40 4.11 -9.60
N ASP A 53 -17.35 4.67 -8.85
CA ASP A 53 -18.18 5.81 -9.24
C ASP A 53 -17.66 7.16 -8.73
N TYR A 54 -16.56 7.15 -7.97
CA TYR A 54 -15.95 8.38 -7.49
C TYR A 54 -15.16 9.08 -8.60
N THR A 55 -15.49 10.36 -8.83
CA THR A 55 -14.72 11.26 -9.68
C THR A 55 -13.94 12.23 -8.80
N PRO A 56 -12.61 12.32 -8.92
CA PRO A 56 -11.79 13.29 -8.19
C PRO A 56 -12.32 14.72 -8.34
N LYS A 57 -12.44 15.44 -7.22
CA LYS A 57 -13.07 16.75 -7.14
C LYS A 57 -12.07 17.89 -7.21
N VAL A 58 -10.86 17.68 -6.69
CA VAL A 58 -9.76 18.65 -6.68
C VAL A 58 -8.48 18.02 -7.25
N PRO A 59 -8.54 17.49 -8.48
CA PRO A 59 -7.41 16.81 -9.14
C PRO A 59 -6.19 17.73 -9.29
N GLY A 60 -6.40 19.06 -9.24
CA GLY A 60 -5.36 20.08 -9.29
C GLY A 60 -4.61 20.35 -7.97
N ILE A 61 -5.08 19.79 -6.86
CA ILE A 61 -4.64 20.15 -5.50
C ILE A 61 -4.12 18.91 -4.77
N ASN A 62 -4.90 17.82 -4.77
CA ASN A 62 -4.52 16.59 -4.11
C ASN A 62 -3.47 15.84 -4.93
N LYS A 63 -2.34 15.50 -4.31
CA LYS A 63 -1.19 14.84 -4.96
C LYS A 63 -0.81 13.56 -4.22
N VAL A 64 -0.35 12.58 -4.99
CA VAL A 64 0.25 11.34 -4.47
C VAL A 64 1.69 11.21 -4.95
N GLY A 65 2.57 10.75 -4.09
CA GLY A 65 3.94 10.40 -4.41
C GLY A 65 4.18 8.89 -4.31
N LEU A 66 5.00 8.39 -5.22
CA LEU A 66 5.59 7.06 -5.16
C LEU A 66 7.08 7.21 -4.88
N THR A 67 7.63 6.36 -4.03
CA THR A 67 9.07 6.21 -3.88
C THR A 67 9.47 4.84 -4.39
N ASP A 68 10.45 4.82 -5.30
CA ASP A 68 10.99 3.60 -5.89
C ASP A 68 12.45 3.43 -5.46
N TYR A 69 12.84 2.17 -5.27
CA TYR A 69 14.17 1.75 -4.83
C TYR A 69 14.68 0.66 -5.78
N LEU A 70 15.85 0.08 -5.48
CA LEU A 70 16.41 -1.08 -6.21
C LEU A 70 16.77 -0.83 -7.69
N GLY A 71 16.73 0.43 -8.15
CA GLY A 71 17.01 0.78 -9.54
C GLY A 71 15.81 0.63 -10.47
N GLU A 72 14.64 0.30 -9.91
CA GLU A 72 13.36 0.23 -10.60
C GLU A 72 12.85 1.64 -10.93
N SER A 73 12.32 1.81 -12.14
CA SER A 73 11.77 3.06 -12.63
C SER A 73 10.36 2.84 -13.15
N ASN A 74 9.46 3.76 -12.80
CA ASN A 74 8.14 3.85 -13.43
C ASN A 74 8.26 4.24 -14.91
N ASN A 75 8.01 3.32 -15.84
CA ASN A 75 8.09 3.61 -17.27
C ASN A 75 6.77 4.21 -17.78
N ARG A 76 6.83 5.45 -18.26
CA ARG A 76 5.65 6.15 -18.80
C ARG A 76 4.95 5.41 -19.92
N SER A 77 5.70 4.72 -20.78
CA SER A 77 5.11 4.01 -21.91
C SER A 77 4.33 2.77 -21.49
N ASP A 78 4.79 2.07 -20.46
CA ASP A 78 4.08 0.92 -19.90
C ASP A 78 2.81 1.37 -19.17
N ILE A 79 2.92 2.41 -18.34
CA ILE A 79 1.77 3.04 -17.68
C ILE A 79 0.74 3.55 -18.71
N TYR A 80 1.19 4.13 -19.83
CA TYR A 80 0.29 4.57 -20.89
C TYR A 80 -0.47 3.40 -21.53
N LEU A 81 0.21 2.29 -21.81
CA LEU A 81 -0.41 1.08 -22.38
C LEU A 81 -1.39 0.44 -21.39
N PHE A 82 -1.02 0.36 -20.11
CA PHE A 82 -1.89 -0.11 -19.04
C PHE A 82 -3.14 0.76 -18.91
N LEU A 83 -2.97 2.08 -18.82
CA LEU A 83 -4.10 3.00 -18.72
C LEU A 83 -4.94 3.00 -19.99
N GLN A 84 -4.37 2.88 -21.20
CA GLN A 84 -5.17 2.68 -22.40
C GLN A 84 -6.11 1.48 -22.30
N MET A 85 -5.64 0.39 -21.67
CA MET A 85 -6.40 -0.84 -21.52
C MET A 85 -7.48 -0.75 -20.44
N PHE A 86 -7.19 -0.12 -19.31
CA PHE A 86 -8.06 -0.18 -18.12
C PHE A 86 -8.76 1.15 -17.78
N ARG A 87 -8.21 2.29 -18.20
CA ARG A 87 -8.65 3.66 -17.89
C ARG A 87 -8.29 4.63 -19.03
N PRO A 88 -8.81 4.41 -20.26
CA PRO A 88 -8.36 5.14 -21.45
C PRO A 88 -8.51 6.67 -21.33
N GLU A 89 -9.45 7.14 -20.53
CA GLU A 89 -9.65 8.56 -20.23
C GLU A 89 -8.51 9.19 -19.41
N ALA A 90 -7.71 8.38 -18.72
CA ALA A 90 -6.55 8.79 -17.93
C ALA A 90 -5.22 8.47 -18.63
N ALA A 91 -5.22 7.83 -19.81
CA ALA A 91 -3.99 7.35 -20.45
C ALA A 91 -2.96 8.46 -20.68
N SER A 92 -3.40 9.66 -21.08
CA SER A 92 -2.48 10.80 -21.28
C SER A 92 -1.75 11.24 -20.01
N GLU A 93 -2.29 10.93 -18.82
CA GLU A 93 -1.66 11.26 -17.53
C GLU A 93 -0.36 10.49 -17.28
N ALA A 94 -0.13 9.39 -18.00
CA ALA A 94 1.16 8.70 -17.97
C ALA A 94 2.34 9.63 -18.33
N TYR A 95 2.10 10.72 -19.07
CA TYR A 95 3.13 11.66 -19.46
C TYR A 95 3.16 12.95 -18.61
N THR A 96 2.33 13.06 -17.58
CA THR A 96 2.18 14.30 -16.79
C THR A 96 2.85 14.25 -15.41
N PHE A 97 3.02 13.07 -14.82
CA PHE A 97 3.68 12.93 -13.52
C PHE A 97 5.18 13.28 -13.59
N THR A 98 5.79 13.72 -12.49
CA THR A 98 7.21 14.15 -12.44
C THR A 98 8.09 13.12 -11.72
N PHE A 99 9.39 13.13 -12.02
CA PHE A 99 10.41 12.36 -11.29
C PHE A 99 11.32 13.29 -10.52
N ASP A 100 11.53 12.97 -9.24
CA ASP A 100 12.58 13.57 -8.43
C ASP A 100 13.69 12.54 -8.22
N ILE A 101 14.80 12.70 -8.93
CA ILE A 101 15.95 11.79 -8.81
C ILE A 101 16.73 12.13 -7.55
N ILE A 102 16.68 11.24 -6.57
CA ILE A 102 17.40 11.38 -5.30
C ILE A 102 18.64 10.49 -5.33
N ALA A 103 19.78 11.00 -4.85
CA ALA A 103 21.03 10.25 -4.67
C ALA A 103 21.50 9.46 -5.91
N ASN A 104 21.38 10.06 -7.11
CA ASN A 104 21.70 9.43 -8.40
C ASN A 104 20.87 8.17 -8.72
N GLY A 105 19.64 8.08 -8.21
CA GLY A 105 18.70 7.03 -8.61
C GLY A 105 18.42 7.01 -10.12
N SER A 106 17.89 5.89 -10.61
CA SER A 106 17.47 5.75 -12.00
C SER A 106 16.09 6.36 -12.21
N ALA A 107 15.85 6.86 -13.41
CA ALA A 107 14.52 7.19 -13.92
C ALA A 107 14.50 6.83 -15.41
N GLN A 108 14.89 5.60 -15.74
CA GLN A 108 14.98 5.15 -17.13
C GLN A 108 13.59 5.21 -17.76
N GLN A 109 13.49 5.81 -18.96
CA GLN A 109 12.23 5.94 -19.72
C GLN A 109 12.33 5.33 -21.12
N THR A 110 13.46 4.71 -21.44
CA THR A 110 13.62 3.93 -22.66
C THR A 110 13.09 2.53 -22.44
N PRO A 111 12.46 1.89 -23.45
CA PRO A 111 12.05 0.50 -23.35
C PRO A 111 13.22 -0.39 -22.97
N ASP A 112 12.96 -1.35 -22.09
CA ASP A 112 13.95 -2.31 -21.65
C ASP A 112 14.44 -3.18 -22.79
N ASN A 113 15.75 -3.44 -22.79
CA ASN A 113 16.35 -4.39 -23.70
C ASN A 113 16.08 -5.84 -23.23
N ALA A 114 16.39 -6.83 -24.08
CA ALA A 114 16.12 -8.24 -23.77
C ALA A 114 16.78 -8.74 -22.47
N THR A 115 17.93 -8.19 -22.08
CA THR A 115 18.61 -8.54 -20.82
C THR A 115 17.87 -7.96 -19.62
N GLN A 116 17.43 -6.70 -19.71
CA GLN A 116 16.65 -6.02 -18.67
C GLN A 116 15.30 -6.71 -18.47
N LEU A 117 14.58 -7.01 -19.56
CA LEU A 117 13.35 -7.79 -19.51
C LEU A 117 13.55 -9.19 -18.90
N GLY A 118 14.65 -9.85 -19.25
CA GLY A 118 15.00 -11.16 -18.69
C GLY A 118 15.36 -11.11 -17.19
N ALA A 119 15.77 -9.95 -16.69
CA ALA A 119 16.06 -9.70 -15.28
C ALA A 119 14.85 -9.16 -14.49
N GLY A 120 13.74 -8.87 -15.16
CA GLY A 120 12.56 -8.25 -14.54
C GLY A 120 12.77 -6.79 -14.15
N THR A 121 13.71 -6.08 -14.79
CA THR A 121 13.92 -4.64 -14.56
C THR A 121 12.63 -3.86 -14.78
N ASP A 122 12.41 -2.85 -13.94
CA ASP A 122 11.28 -1.91 -13.98
C ASP A 122 9.90 -2.57 -13.79
N LEU A 123 9.83 -3.90 -13.59
CA LEU A 123 8.58 -4.63 -13.38
C LEU A 123 7.87 -4.15 -12.12
N GLU A 124 8.61 -3.98 -11.04
CA GLU A 124 8.06 -3.62 -9.73
C GLU A 124 7.62 -2.16 -9.73
N GLY A 125 8.49 -1.27 -10.25
CA GLY A 125 8.13 0.13 -10.45
C GLY A 125 6.86 0.26 -11.28
N ASN A 126 6.79 -0.39 -12.43
CA ASN A 126 5.59 -0.34 -13.27
C ASN A 126 4.32 -0.83 -12.56
N VAL A 127 4.37 -1.97 -11.86
CA VAL A 127 3.23 -2.48 -11.08
C VAL A 127 2.78 -1.46 -10.02
N ASP A 128 3.73 -0.76 -9.40
CA ASP A 128 3.45 0.27 -8.41
C ASP A 128 2.71 1.47 -9.01
N ALA A 129 3.19 2.03 -10.12
CA ALA A 129 2.44 3.09 -10.77
C ALA A 129 1.09 2.62 -11.32
N GLU A 130 1.00 1.42 -11.87
CA GLU A 130 -0.22 0.90 -12.48
C GLU A 130 -1.34 0.63 -11.46
N THR A 131 -0.99 0.25 -10.24
CA THR A 131 -1.96 0.02 -9.16
C THR A 131 -2.39 1.31 -8.47
N LEU A 132 -1.53 2.34 -8.41
CA LEU A 132 -1.88 3.66 -7.86
C LEU A 132 -2.62 4.56 -8.87
N SER A 133 -2.10 4.68 -10.10
CA SER A 133 -2.51 5.69 -11.10
C SER A 133 -4.00 5.72 -11.42
N PRO A 134 -4.73 4.60 -11.52
CA PRO A 134 -6.17 4.61 -11.72
C PRO A 134 -6.93 5.42 -10.65
N SER A 135 -6.40 5.54 -9.44
CA SER A 135 -7.07 6.26 -8.34
C SER A 135 -6.71 7.74 -8.26
N THR A 136 -5.92 8.27 -9.21
CA THR A 136 -5.36 9.63 -9.12
C THR A 136 -5.42 10.38 -10.45
N THR A 137 -5.27 11.69 -10.40
CA THR A 137 -5.24 12.62 -11.54
C THR A 137 -4.22 13.71 -11.21
N HIS A 138 -3.31 14.07 -12.13
CA HIS A 138 -2.18 14.96 -11.82
C HIS A 138 -2.24 16.28 -12.61
N PRO A 139 -1.98 17.43 -11.97
CA PRO A 139 -1.77 18.71 -12.65
C PRO A 139 -0.26 19.04 -12.77
N PRO A 140 0.16 19.80 -13.78
CA PRO A 140 1.57 20.18 -13.91
C PRO A 140 1.98 21.24 -12.89
N HIS A 141 3.17 21.04 -12.30
CA HIS A 141 4.04 22.01 -11.62
C HIS A 141 3.52 22.77 -10.39
N ARG A 142 3.94 22.35 -9.17
CA ARG A 142 4.26 23.21 -7.98
C ARG A 142 5.19 22.49 -6.99
N PRO A 143 6.07 23.19 -6.25
CA PRO A 143 7.06 22.62 -5.31
C PRO A 143 6.47 22.11 -3.97
N ASP A 144 5.17 21.82 -3.94
CA ASP A 144 4.47 21.39 -2.73
C ASP A 144 4.44 19.87 -2.64
N LEU A 145 4.84 19.33 -1.48
CA LEU A 145 4.87 17.88 -1.18
C LEU A 145 3.49 17.23 -1.36
N PRO A 146 3.45 15.96 -1.78
CA PRO A 146 2.20 15.21 -1.88
C PRO A 146 1.55 14.97 -0.51
N GLN A 147 0.23 14.89 -0.47
CA GLN A 147 -0.52 14.62 0.76
C GLN A 147 -0.46 13.14 1.15
N THR A 148 -0.22 12.25 0.18
CA THR A 148 -0.09 10.81 0.37
C THR A 148 1.18 10.32 -0.30
N ILE A 149 2.04 9.61 0.42
CA ILE A 149 3.23 8.96 -0.11
C ILE A 149 3.10 7.48 0.17
N SER A 150 3.34 6.69 -0.87
CA SER A 150 3.40 5.24 -0.78
C SER A 150 4.83 4.78 -1.04
N THR A 151 5.27 3.79 -0.26
CA THR A 151 6.60 3.20 -0.36
C THR A 151 6.50 1.69 -0.27
N SER A 152 6.99 0.99 -1.28
CA SER A 152 7.22 -0.45 -1.20
C SER A 152 8.71 -0.77 -1.04
N TYR A 153 9.18 -0.73 0.21
CA TYR A 153 10.56 -1.03 0.56
C TYR A 153 10.67 -1.35 2.05
N GLY A 154 11.49 -2.33 2.39
CA GLY A 154 11.83 -2.64 3.76
C GLY A 154 13.04 -3.56 3.85
N ASP A 155 13.70 -3.51 5.01
CA ASP A 155 14.78 -4.41 5.40
C ASP A 155 14.37 -5.13 6.70
N ASP A 156 14.94 -6.29 7.01
CA ASP A 156 14.79 -6.89 8.33
C ASP A 156 15.24 -5.88 9.40
N GLU A 157 14.40 -5.57 10.38
CA GLU A 157 14.64 -4.49 11.35
C GLU A 157 16.00 -4.64 12.07
N GLN A 158 16.37 -5.87 12.40
CA GLN A 158 17.65 -6.17 13.05
C GLN A 158 18.88 -5.88 12.19
N THR A 159 18.74 -5.75 10.86
CA THR A 159 19.83 -5.40 9.95
C THR A 159 20.03 -3.89 9.84
N VAL A 160 19.02 -3.11 10.24
CA VAL A 160 19.07 -1.65 10.24
C VAL A 160 19.65 -1.18 11.57
N PRO A 161 20.69 -0.33 11.58
CA PRO A 161 21.20 0.22 12.84
C PRO A 161 20.12 0.99 13.59
N TYR A 162 19.91 0.68 14.87
CA TYR A 162 18.88 1.30 15.72
C TYR A 162 18.87 2.84 15.65
N ALA A 163 20.07 3.46 15.64
CA ALA A 163 20.20 4.92 15.53
C ALA A 163 19.68 5.47 14.19
N TYR A 164 19.89 4.75 13.09
CA TYR A 164 19.36 5.11 11.77
C TYR A 164 17.83 4.93 11.74
N ALA A 165 17.33 3.78 12.20
CA ALA A 165 15.89 3.50 12.25
C ALA A 165 15.13 4.58 13.05
N THR A 166 15.68 4.97 14.21
CA THR A 166 15.12 6.03 15.06
C THR A 166 15.13 7.39 14.35
N LEU A 167 16.24 7.75 13.71
CA LEU A 167 16.35 9.02 12.97
C LEU A 167 15.35 9.07 11.79
N ALA A 168 15.28 8.01 10.99
CA ALA A 168 14.35 7.91 9.88
C ALA A 168 12.89 8.04 10.37
N CYS A 169 12.53 7.35 11.46
CA CYS A 169 11.21 7.52 12.08
C CYS A 169 10.90 8.94 12.55
N GLN A 170 11.88 9.65 13.10
CA GLN A 170 11.70 11.06 13.48
C GLN A 170 11.48 11.96 12.26
N LEU A 171 12.09 11.66 11.11
CA LEU A 171 11.83 12.37 9.85
C LEU A 171 10.43 12.06 9.31
N PHE A 172 9.98 10.80 9.39
CA PHE A 172 8.61 10.43 9.05
C PHE A 172 7.58 11.13 9.94
N ALA A 173 7.85 11.26 11.24
CA ALA A 173 7.02 12.03 12.16
C ALA A 173 6.90 13.51 11.73
N GLN A 174 7.99 14.12 11.27
CA GLN A 174 7.98 15.50 10.76
C GLN A 174 7.13 15.64 9.48
N LEU A 175 7.14 14.65 8.58
CA LEU A 175 6.26 14.63 7.42
C LEU A 175 4.78 14.46 7.84
N GLY A 176 4.50 13.55 8.78
CA GLY A 176 3.18 13.37 9.36
C GLY A 176 2.62 14.64 9.99
N ALA A 177 3.45 15.39 10.73
CA ALA A 177 3.10 16.68 11.33
C ALA A 177 2.80 17.77 10.29
N ARG A 178 3.31 17.63 9.06
CA ARG A 178 3.03 18.52 7.92
C ARG A 178 1.78 18.13 7.14
N GLY A 179 1.01 17.15 7.62
CA GLY A 179 -0.23 16.70 6.98
C GLY A 179 -0.01 15.69 5.86
N ILE A 180 1.12 14.99 5.85
CA ILE A 180 1.43 13.95 4.86
C ILE A 180 1.15 12.57 5.45
N THR A 181 0.41 11.74 4.73
CA THR A 181 0.23 10.33 5.06
C THR A 181 1.31 9.50 4.40
N LEU A 182 2.02 8.69 5.19
CA LEU A 182 3.06 7.77 4.72
C LEU A 182 2.53 6.34 4.84
N LEU A 183 2.45 5.62 3.73
CA LEU A 183 2.05 4.22 3.68
C LEU A 183 3.25 3.37 3.29
N PHE A 184 3.55 2.37 4.10
CA PHE A 184 4.65 1.43 3.87
C PHE A 184 4.15 0.00 3.82
N ALA A 185 4.75 -0.72 2.90
CA ALA A 185 4.71 -2.15 2.77
C ALA A 185 5.11 -2.89 4.07
N SER A 186 4.47 -4.03 4.38
CA SER A 186 4.69 -4.84 5.59
C SER A 186 5.78 -5.90 5.44
N GLY A 187 6.09 -6.29 4.21
CA GLY A 187 6.94 -7.40 3.80
C GLY A 187 6.17 -8.56 3.15
N ASP A 188 6.90 -9.35 2.35
CA ASP A 188 6.39 -10.52 1.62
C ASP A 188 6.77 -11.87 2.24
N SER A 189 7.51 -11.85 3.35
CA SER A 189 8.09 -13.05 3.96
C SER A 189 7.35 -13.49 5.23
N GLY A 190 6.14 -13.00 5.48
CA GLY A 190 5.41 -13.29 6.70
C GLY A 190 6.17 -12.83 7.94
N LEU A 191 6.50 -13.77 8.81
CA LEU A 191 7.33 -13.53 10.01
C LEU A 191 8.83 -13.59 9.73
N GLY A 192 9.22 -13.89 8.50
CA GLY A 192 10.57 -14.17 8.05
C GLY A 192 10.66 -15.50 7.30
N PRO A 193 11.70 -15.70 6.48
CA PRO A 193 11.85 -16.93 5.69
C PRO A 193 12.11 -18.16 6.57
N THR A 194 11.71 -19.34 6.07
CA THR A 194 11.92 -20.60 6.81
C THR A 194 13.41 -20.89 6.98
N GLY A 195 13.84 -21.17 8.21
CA GLY A 195 15.22 -21.57 8.53
C GLY A 195 16.20 -20.42 8.78
N VAL A 196 15.77 -19.15 8.68
CA VAL A 196 16.64 -17.97 8.88
C VAL A 196 16.13 -17.00 9.95
N CYS A 197 15.06 -17.35 10.66
CA CYS A 197 14.47 -16.55 11.75
C CYS A 197 15.31 -16.63 13.04
N LEU A 198 16.47 -15.99 12.99
CA LEU A 198 17.51 -15.99 14.02
C LEU A 198 18.00 -14.57 14.29
N SER A 199 18.38 -14.30 15.53
CA SER A 199 19.05 -13.06 15.91
C SER A 199 20.42 -12.96 15.22
N ASN A 200 20.76 -11.78 14.71
CA ASN A 200 22.04 -11.47 14.09
C ASN A 200 23.10 -10.94 15.09
N ASP A 201 22.84 -11.05 16.40
CA ASP A 201 23.70 -10.60 17.50
C ASP A 201 24.81 -11.59 17.88
N GLY A 202 25.02 -12.61 17.05
CA GLY A 202 25.98 -13.71 17.27
C GLY A 202 25.47 -14.80 18.22
N LYS A 203 24.25 -14.71 18.75
CA LYS A 203 23.65 -15.75 19.61
C LYS A 203 22.77 -16.75 18.85
N ASN A 204 22.33 -16.41 17.64
CA ASN A 204 21.40 -17.21 16.85
C ASN A 204 20.14 -17.61 17.65
N THR A 205 19.57 -16.66 18.40
CA THR A 205 18.34 -16.88 19.15
C THR A 205 17.17 -16.93 18.17
N THR A 206 16.32 -17.95 18.24
CA THR A 206 15.11 -18.02 17.40
C THR A 206 14.17 -16.85 17.70
N MET A 207 13.83 -16.08 16.68
CA MET A 207 12.93 -14.93 16.76
C MET A 207 12.31 -14.63 15.40
N PHE A 208 11.15 -13.99 15.39
CA PHE A 208 10.56 -13.45 14.18
C PHE A 208 11.33 -12.20 13.72
N LEU A 209 11.19 -11.89 12.43
CA LEU A 209 11.94 -10.85 11.73
C LEU A 209 10.98 -9.73 11.31
N PRO A 210 10.64 -8.79 12.21
CA PRO A 210 9.86 -7.62 11.82
C PRO A 210 10.65 -6.78 10.80
N SER A 211 9.94 -6.15 9.86
CA SER A 211 10.55 -5.30 8.82
C SER A 211 10.65 -3.83 9.25
N PHE A 212 11.80 -3.21 9.00
CA PHE A 212 11.97 -1.76 9.00
C PHE A 212 11.67 -1.21 7.59
N HIS A 213 10.43 -0.77 7.42
CA HIS A 213 9.97 0.60 7.73
C HIS A 213 8.56 0.49 8.35
N ALA A 214 7.87 -0.61 8.05
CA ALA A 214 6.66 -1.12 8.68
C ALA A 214 6.63 -1.02 10.21
N SER A 215 7.76 -1.31 10.88
CA SER A 215 7.86 -1.23 12.34
C SER A 215 7.88 0.21 12.90
N CYS A 216 7.97 1.23 12.04
CA CYS A 216 8.06 2.61 12.48
C CYS A 216 6.71 3.20 12.99
N PRO A 217 6.62 3.74 14.23
CA PRO A 217 5.36 4.24 14.83
C PRO A 217 4.64 5.36 14.04
N TYR A 218 5.34 6.02 13.11
CA TYR A 218 4.87 7.22 12.41
C TYR A 218 4.44 6.98 10.95
N VAL A 219 4.49 5.73 10.48
CA VAL A 219 3.95 5.33 9.18
C VAL A 219 2.72 4.45 9.37
N THR A 220 1.84 4.41 8.37
CA THR A 220 0.77 3.41 8.28
C THR A 220 1.29 2.22 7.52
N THR A 221 1.33 1.06 8.17
CA THR A 221 1.73 -0.18 7.50
C THR A 221 0.54 -0.77 6.75
N VAL A 222 0.80 -1.31 5.56
CA VAL A 222 -0.13 -2.04 4.69
C VAL A 222 0.59 -3.34 4.33
N GLY A 223 -0.11 -4.42 4.00
CA GLY A 223 0.49 -5.77 3.94
C GLY A 223 -0.26 -6.68 3.00
N ALA A 224 -0.74 -7.87 3.40
CA ALA A 224 -1.35 -9.06 2.71
C ALA A 224 -2.85 -9.59 2.72
N THR A 225 -3.68 -9.53 1.65
CA THR A 225 -5.00 -10.16 1.52
C THR A 225 -5.19 -10.73 0.12
N LYS A 226 -5.95 -11.83 0.03
CA LYS A 226 -6.35 -12.49 -1.21
C LYS A 226 -7.84 -12.84 -1.14
N ASN A 227 -8.39 -13.25 -2.28
CA ASN A 227 -9.82 -13.44 -2.49
C ASN A 227 -10.59 -12.12 -2.34
N PHE A 228 -11.92 -12.18 -2.41
CA PHE A 228 -12.77 -10.98 -2.36
C PHE A 228 -14.02 -11.15 -1.49
N ALA A 229 -14.41 -12.40 -1.19
CA ALA A 229 -15.64 -12.71 -0.46
C ALA A 229 -15.59 -14.17 0.06
N PRO A 230 -15.03 -14.42 1.26
CA PRO A 230 -14.35 -13.44 2.12
C PRO A 230 -12.97 -13.06 1.57
N GLU A 231 -12.47 -11.88 1.96
CA GLU A 231 -11.04 -11.57 1.91
C GLU A 231 -10.36 -12.33 3.06
N VAL A 232 -9.18 -12.88 2.81
CA VAL A 232 -8.38 -13.62 3.80
C VAL A 232 -6.93 -13.14 3.74
N ALA A 233 -6.18 -13.24 4.84
CA ALA A 233 -4.76 -12.89 4.83
C ALA A 233 -4.02 -13.65 3.72
N ALA A 234 -3.21 -12.94 2.94
CA ALA A 234 -2.59 -13.54 1.77
C ALA A 234 -1.39 -14.39 2.14
N PHE A 235 -1.39 -15.57 1.53
CA PHE A 235 -0.36 -16.58 1.59
C PHE A 235 -0.37 -17.32 0.27
N ASP A 236 0.77 -17.38 -0.39
CA ASP A 236 0.98 -18.14 -1.62
C ASP A 236 2.31 -18.90 -1.54
N PRO A 237 2.28 -20.18 -1.15
CA PRO A 237 3.49 -21.00 -1.06
C PRO A 237 4.13 -21.28 -2.42
N ALA A 238 3.41 -21.12 -3.54
CA ALA A 238 3.99 -21.33 -4.86
C ALA A 238 4.97 -20.22 -5.24
N ASN A 239 4.78 -19.02 -4.69
CA ASN A 239 5.60 -17.83 -4.93
C ASN A 239 6.42 -17.40 -3.69
N ASN A 240 6.47 -18.25 -2.65
CA ASN A 240 7.11 -17.94 -1.36
C ASN A 240 6.59 -16.63 -0.73
N PHE A 241 5.30 -16.34 -0.88
CA PHE A 241 4.69 -15.10 -0.43
C PHE A 241 3.84 -15.33 0.84
N ALA A 242 4.01 -14.46 1.83
CA ALA A 242 3.13 -14.35 2.99
C ALA A 242 3.05 -12.88 3.42
N SER A 243 1.85 -12.43 3.80
CA SER A 243 1.66 -11.12 4.43
C SER A 243 2.62 -10.90 5.58
N GLY A 244 3.43 -9.85 5.49
CA GLY A 244 4.19 -9.35 6.62
C GLY A 244 3.28 -9.07 7.82
N GLY A 245 3.80 -9.34 9.01
CA GLY A 245 3.06 -9.20 10.25
C GLY A 245 3.94 -9.39 11.46
N GLY A 246 3.49 -8.88 12.61
CA GLY A 246 4.17 -9.05 13.89
C GLY A 246 4.51 -7.76 14.61
N PHE A 247 5.54 -7.84 15.47
CA PHE A 247 5.85 -6.83 16.47
C PHE A 247 7.31 -6.40 16.39
N SER A 248 7.54 -5.08 16.45
CA SER A 248 8.88 -4.48 16.44
C SER A 248 9.70 -4.88 17.67
N ASN A 249 11.00 -5.09 17.50
CA ASN A 249 11.98 -5.21 18.58
C ASN A 249 12.64 -3.87 18.94
N TYR A 250 12.50 -2.84 18.10
CA TYR A 250 13.09 -1.52 18.31
C TYR A 250 12.11 -0.51 18.91
N PHE A 251 10.87 -0.50 18.42
CA PHE A 251 9.91 0.54 18.71
C PHE A 251 8.81 0.02 19.66
N PRO A 252 8.63 0.67 20.82
CA PRO A 252 7.59 0.28 21.75
C PRO A 252 6.21 0.53 21.14
N ARG A 253 5.23 -0.22 21.62
CA ARG A 253 3.83 -0.06 21.25
C ARG A 253 3.39 1.40 21.49
N PRO A 254 2.90 2.09 20.46
CA PRO A 254 2.38 3.44 20.60
C PRO A 254 1.01 3.43 21.33
N ALA A 255 0.73 4.50 22.07
CA ALA A 255 -0.48 4.60 22.90
C ALA A 255 -1.82 4.42 22.15
N TYR A 256 -1.86 4.67 20.84
CA TYR A 256 -3.07 4.43 20.04
C TYR A 256 -3.38 2.94 19.82
N GLN A 257 -2.38 2.06 19.99
CA GLN A 257 -2.50 0.59 19.88
C GLN A 257 -2.85 -0.09 21.22
N ASP A 258 -2.58 0.57 22.35
CA ASP A 258 -2.80 0.02 23.70
C ASP A 258 -4.23 -0.52 23.97
N PRO A 259 -5.32 0.06 23.43
CA PRO A 259 -6.65 -0.48 23.67
C PRO A 259 -6.97 -1.81 22.96
N TYR A 260 -6.12 -2.30 22.05
CA TYR A 260 -6.45 -3.44 21.17
C TYR A 260 -5.38 -4.53 21.17
N VAL A 261 -4.11 -4.14 21.11
CA VAL A 261 -3.00 -5.10 21.01
C VAL A 261 -2.93 -6.07 22.21
N PRO A 262 -3.13 -5.64 23.47
CA PRO A 262 -3.07 -6.58 24.60
C PRO A 262 -4.10 -7.70 24.53
N ASP A 263 -5.31 -7.41 24.05
CA ASP A 263 -6.38 -8.40 23.90
C ASP A 263 -6.03 -9.42 22.80
N TYR A 264 -5.45 -8.95 21.69
CA TYR A 264 -4.93 -9.82 20.63
C TYR A 264 -3.78 -10.69 21.14
N ILE A 265 -2.78 -10.14 21.83
CA ILE A 265 -1.68 -10.93 22.40
C ILE A 265 -2.20 -11.98 23.38
N ALA A 266 -3.24 -11.66 24.15
CA ALA A 266 -3.88 -12.62 25.05
C ALA A 266 -4.62 -13.75 24.31
N SER A 267 -5.11 -13.54 23.08
CA SER A 267 -5.79 -14.57 22.27
C SER A 267 -4.82 -15.57 21.64
N LEU A 268 -3.60 -15.14 21.31
CA LEU A 268 -2.56 -15.97 20.64
C LEU A 268 -2.14 -17.23 21.42
N GLY A 269 -2.41 -17.32 22.72
CA GLY A 269 -1.88 -18.38 23.56
C GLY A 269 -0.35 -18.28 23.71
N ARG A 270 0.38 -19.40 23.56
CA ARG A 270 1.86 -19.41 23.64
C ARG A 270 2.48 -19.32 22.25
N VAL A 271 2.55 -18.12 21.71
CA VAL A 271 3.42 -17.80 20.56
C VAL A 271 4.75 -17.29 21.12
N SER A 272 5.88 -17.89 20.72
CA SER A 272 7.23 -17.50 21.14
C SER A 272 8.01 -16.90 19.98
N GLY A 273 8.86 -15.91 20.25
CA GLY A 273 9.75 -15.32 19.25
C GLY A 273 9.40 -13.89 18.83
N PHE A 274 8.54 -13.19 19.58
CA PHE A 274 8.25 -11.77 19.37
C PHE A 274 8.29 -10.98 20.68
N ASP A 275 8.43 -9.66 20.56
CA ASP A 275 8.34 -8.71 21.68
C ASP A 275 6.88 -8.25 21.88
N ASP A 276 6.27 -8.64 23.00
CA ASP A 276 4.87 -8.36 23.32
C ASP A 276 4.61 -6.89 23.73
N VAL A 277 5.67 -6.10 23.90
CA VAL A 277 5.59 -4.65 24.07
C VAL A 277 5.91 -3.86 22.80
N GLY A 278 6.24 -4.54 21.70
CA GLY A 278 6.54 -3.94 20.41
C GLY A 278 5.33 -3.33 19.71
N ARG A 279 5.56 -2.39 18.78
CA ARG A 279 4.52 -1.93 17.83
C ARG A 279 4.11 -3.08 16.92
N GLY A 280 2.80 -3.34 16.81
CA GLY A 280 2.24 -4.26 15.83
C GLY A 280 2.19 -3.64 14.42
N SER A 281 2.53 -4.40 13.38
CA SER A 281 2.34 -4.00 11.97
C SER A 281 0.99 -4.49 11.43
N ASP A 282 0.30 -3.62 10.67
CA ASP A 282 -0.97 -3.92 9.99
C ASP A 282 -0.67 -4.40 8.54
N GLY A 283 -1.37 -5.41 8.00
CA GLY A 283 -1.06 -5.89 6.64
C GLY A 283 -2.14 -6.50 5.70
N ALA A 284 -2.55 -5.83 4.60
CA ALA A 284 -3.39 -6.39 3.49
C ALA A 284 -2.99 -6.11 1.98
N GLY A 285 -2.70 -7.14 1.12
CA GLY A 285 -2.43 -7.45 -0.34
C GLY A 285 -0.97 -7.83 -0.84
N TRP A 286 -0.72 -8.24 -2.10
CA TRP A 286 0.69 -8.30 -2.63
C TRP A 286 1.35 -6.95 -2.32
N ASP A 287 2.37 -6.95 -1.45
CA ASP A 287 2.61 -5.87 -0.50
C ASP A 287 2.74 -4.48 -1.15
N SER A 288 3.43 -4.43 -2.28
CA SER A 288 3.58 -3.23 -3.10
C SER A 288 2.26 -2.78 -3.73
N ALA A 289 1.59 -3.68 -4.46
CA ALA A 289 0.32 -3.42 -5.12
C ALA A 289 -0.80 -3.02 -4.12
N SER A 290 -0.73 -3.55 -2.92
CA SER A 290 -1.71 -3.33 -1.87
C SER A 290 -1.50 -2.00 -1.16
N THR A 291 -0.25 -1.67 -0.84
CA THR A 291 0.18 -0.36 -0.33
C THR A 291 -0.21 0.73 -1.33
N ARG A 292 0.00 0.47 -2.63
CA ARG A 292 -0.39 1.39 -3.72
C ARG A 292 -1.91 1.55 -3.80
N THR A 293 -2.66 0.46 -3.70
CA THR A 293 -4.14 0.50 -3.73
C THR A 293 -4.71 1.24 -2.52
N ALA A 294 -4.21 0.96 -1.31
CA ALA A 294 -4.59 1.66 -0.09
C ALA A 294 -4.25 3.15 -0.15
N ALA A 295 -3.08 3.51 -0.69
CA ALA A 295 -2.70 4.89 -0.93
C ALA A 295 -3.63 5.59 -1.93
N GLY A 296 -4.08 4.88 -2.96
CA GLY A 296 -5.12 5.35 -3.88
C GLY A 296 -6.43 5.69 -3.16
N VAL A 297 -6.92 4.79 -2.30
CA VAL A 297 -8.14 5.03 -1.49
C VAL A 297 -7.95 6.21 -0.53
N VAL A 298 -6.85 6.26 0.22
CA VAL A 298 -6.55 7.35 1.15
C VAL A 298 -6.41 8.70 0.44
N SER A 299 -5.77 8.70 -0.73
CA SER A 299 -5.69 9.88 -1.58
C SER A 299 -7.06 10.39 -1.98
N LEU A 300 -7.98 9.52 -2.40
CA LEU A 300 -9.35 9.93 -2.72
C LEU A 300 -10.11 10.46 -1.49
N VAL A 301 -9.82 9.95 -0.28
CA VAL A 301 -10.37 10.52 0.96
C VAL A 301 -9.82 11.94 1.19
N ASN A 302 -8.53 12.16 0.95
CA ASN A 302 -7.92 13.49 0.99
C ASN A 302 -8.51 14.43 -0.07
N ASP A 303 -8.78 13.96 -1.28
CA ASP A 303 -9.50 14.71 -2.32
C ASP A 303 -10.88 15.17 -1.83
N ALA A 304 -11.65 14.27 -1.19
CA ALA A 304 -12.96 14.62 -0.62
C ALA A 304 -12.85 15.65 0.53
N LEU A 305 -11.85 15.52 1.40
CA LEU A 305 -11.56 16.48 2.47
C LEU A 305 -11.20 17.87 1.93
N LEU A 306 -10.27 17.92 0.98
CA LEU A 306 -9.80 19.16 0.36
C LEU A 306 -10.93 19.85 -0.43
N ALA A 307 -11.76 19.09 -1.14
CA ALA A 307 -12.96 19.62 -1.80
C ALA A 307 -13.98 20.22 -0.82
N ALA A 308 -13.99 19.75 0.43
CA ALA A 308 -14.78 20.29 1.53
C ALA A 308 -14.06 21.41 2.31
N GLY A 309 -12.89 21.87 1.85
CA GLY A 309 -12.08 22.90 2.54
C GLY A 309 -11.44 22.43 3.84
N ARG A 310 -11.27 21.11 4.03
CA ARG A 310 -10.65 20.51 5.21
C ARG A 310 -9.19 20.14 4.93
N ALA A 311 -8.40 20.02 5.99
CA ALA A 311 -7.03 19.52 5.91
C ALA A 311 -7.01 18.03 5.52
N PRO A 312 -5.95 17.55 4.85
CA PRO A 312 -5.75 16.12 4.60
C PRO A 312 -5.54 15.35 5.92
N LEU A 313 -5.62 14.03 5.85
CA LEU A 313 -5.53 13.10 6.99
C LEU A 313 -4.18 13.19 7.72
N GLY A 314 -3.07 13.38 7.00
CA GLY A 314 -1.73 13.43 7.57
C GLY A 314 -1.33 12.14 8.27
N TRP A 315 -0.80 12.24 9.49
CA TRP A 315 -0.48 11.04 10.29
C TRP A 315 -1.76 10.27 10.65
N LEU A 316 -2.01 9.19 9.92
CA LEU A 316 -3.29 8.48 9.88
C LEU A 316 -3.55 7.60 11.12
N ASN A 317 -2.50 7.02 11.72
CA ASN A 317 -2.66 5.95 12.73
C ASN A 317 -3.52 6.34 13.94
N PRO A 318 -3.33 7.51 14.60
CA PRO A 318 -4.16 7.84 15.75
C PRO A 318 -5.65 7.94 15.41
N TRP A 319 -5.99 8.49 14.23
CA TRP A 319 -7.36 8.55 13.76
C TRP A 319 -7.91 7.17 13.38
N LEU A 320 -7.09 6.35 12.71
CA LEU A 320 -7.40 4.97 12.30
C LEU A 320 -7.79 4.11 13.51
N TYR A 321 -6.94 4.03 14.52
CA TYR A 321 -7.18 3.25 15.74
C TYR A 321 -8.32 3.82 16.59
N GLY A 322 -8.66 5.10 16.41
CA GLY A 322 -9.83 5.75 16.98
C GLY A 322 -11.11 5.44 16.20
N MET A 323 -11.55 6.38 15.38
CA MET A 323 -12.81 6.30 14.64
C MET A 323 -12.66 5.59 13.29
N GLY A 324 -11.49 5.73 12.66
CA GLY A 324 -11.25 5.31 11.27
C GLY A 324 -11.45 3.82 11.02
N LYS A 325 -11.16 2.96 12.00
CA LYS A 325 -11.35 1.50 11.91
C LYS A 325 -12.76 1.07 11.50
N LYS A 326 -13.79 1.87 11.78
CA LYS A 326 -15.18 1.59 11.35
C LYS A 326 -15.36 1.64 9.83
N GLY A 327 -14.39 2.22 9.12
CA GLY A 327 -14.35 2.33 7.67
C GLY A 327 -13.71 1.15 6.97
N PHE A 328 -13.25 0.14 7.70
CA PHE A 328 -12.56 -1.03 7.15
C PHE A 328 -13.47 -2.25 7.13
N THR A 329 -13.17 -3.17 6.21
CA THR A 329 -13.72 -4.52 6.18
C THR A 329 -12.77 -5.43 6.95
N ASP A 330 -13.27 -6.01 8.05
CA ASP A 330 -12.50 -6.87 8.94
C ASP A 330 -12.14 -8.20 8.26
N VAL A 331 -10.87 -8.60 8.35
CA VAL A 331 -10.36 -9.85 7.76
C VAL A 331 -10.05 -10.80 8.90
N VAL A 332 -10.79 -11.90 8.97
CA VAL A 332 -10.79 -12.78 10.17
C VAL A 332 -10.30 -14.20 9.86
N GLU A 333 -9.69 -14.39 8.69
CA GLU A 333 -9.21 -15.68 8.20
C GLU A 333 -7.81 -15.54 7.61
N GLY A 334 -6.97 -16.55 7.86
CA GLY A 334 -5.58 -16.59 7.40
C GLY A 334 -4.59 -16.23 8.52
N SER A 335 -3.31 -16.12 8.16
CA SER A 335 -2.23 -15.85 9.12
C SER A 335 -1.00 -15.27 8.42
N ALA A 336 -0.19 -14.50 9.15
CA ALA A 336 1.17 -14.14 8.74
C ALA A 336 2.07 -15.36 8.92
N ILE A 337 2.11 -16.25 7.92
CA ILE A 337 2.88 -17.51 7.98
C ILE A 337 4.36 -17.22 7.71
N GLY A 338 5.26 -17.76 8.54
CA GLY A 338 6.69 -17.61 8.35
C GLY A 338 7.48 -18.40 9.38
N CYS A 339 8.81 -18.38 9.27
CA CYS A 339 9.72 -19.01 10.23
C CYS A 339 9.48 -20.51 10.52
N GLY A 340 8.81 -21.23 9.62
CA GLY A 340 8.42 -22.63 9.82
C GLY A 340 7.25 -22.87 10.79
N GLY A 341 6.52 -21.82 11.19
CA GLY A 341 5.35 -21.89 12.07
C GLY A 341 4.07 -21.34 11.43
N GLU A 342 2.95 -21.48 12.15
CA GLU A 342 1.64 -20.98 11.72
C GLU A 342 1.51 -19.45 11.80
N GLY A 343 2.33 -18.81 12.64
CA GLY A 343 2.46 -17.37 12.74
C GLY A 343 1.32 -16.63 13.45
N PHE A 344 1.05 -15.39 13.04
CA PHE A 344 0.02 -14.53 13.67
C PHE A 344 -1.32 -14.64 12.92
N PRO A 345 -2.36 -15.26 13.53
CA PRO A 345 -3.65 -15.44 12.88
C PRO A 345 -4.38 -14.11 12.70
N ALA A 346 -5.16 -14.04 11.62
CA ALA A 346 -6.18 -13.02 11.45
C ALA A 346 -7.37 -13.34 12.36
N GLU A 347 -7.90 -12.34 13.07
CA GLU A 347 -8.95 -12.50 14.06
C GLU A 347 -9.93 -11.33 14.02
N ALA A 348 -11.11 -11.47 14.64
CA ALA A 348 -12.07 -10.37 14.69
C ALA A 348 -11.49 -9.14 15.39
N GLY A 349 -11.46 -8.00 14.69
CA GLY A 349 -11.02 -6.72 15.23
C GLY A 349 -9.67 -6.28 14.69
N TRP A 350 -8.70 -6.09 15.59
CA TRP A 350 -7.32 -5.79 15.20
C TRP A 350 -6.49 -7.05 15.36
N ASP A 351 -5.70 -7.37 14.34
CA ASP A 351 -4.71 -8.46 14.39
C ASP A 351 -3.36 -8.04 13.78
N ALA A 352 -2.31 -8.80 14.08
CA ALA A 352 -0.94 -8.47 13.66
C ALA A 352 -0.60 -8.91 12.24
N VAL A 353 -1.58 -9.36 11.45
CA VAL A 353 -1.38 -9.72 10.03
C VAL A 353 -2.08 -8.73 9.12
N THR A 354 -3.35 -8.41 9.34
CA THR A 354 -4.20 -7.53 8.55
C THR A 354 -4.61 -6.22 9.22
N GLY A 355 -4.24 -6.03 10.49
CA GLY A 355 -4.56 -4.82 11.23
C GLY A 355 -6.07 -4.68 11.38
N TRP A 356 -6.63 -3.56 10.88
CA TRP A 356 -8.08 -3.35 10.83
C TRP A 356 -8.75 -3.91 9.56
N GLY A 357 -8.00 -4.56 8.68
CA GLY A 357 -8.47 -5.13 7.42
C GLY A 357 -8.36 -4.16 6.22
N THR A 358 -9.32 -4.20 5.30
CA THR A 358 -9.24 -3.47 4.02
C THR A 358 -10.07 -2.18 3.98
N PRO A 359 -9.57 -1.07 3.42
CA PRO A 359 -10.26 0.22 3.48
C PRO A 359 -11.46 0.29 2.52
N TYR A 360 -12.64 0.68 3.04
CA TYR A 360 -13.82 0.92 2.21
C TYR A 360 -14.12 2.41 2.07
N PHE A 361 -13.83 2.96 0.89
CA PHE A 361 -13.82 4.40 0.62
C PHE A 361 -15.10 5.14 1.05
N PRO A 362 -16.32 4.68 0.72
CA PRO A 362 -17.54 5.41 1.08
C PRO A 362 -17.72 5.58 2.60
N LYS A 363 -17.36 4.56 3.39
CA LYS A 363 -17.42 4.64 4.86
C LYS A 363 -16.35 5.60 5.39
N LEU A 364 -15.14 5.57 4.84
CA LEU A 364 -14.05 6.46 5.25
C LEU A 364 -14.41 7.93 5.01
N VAL A 365 -14.89 8.28 3.81
CA VAL A 365 -15.35 9.64 3.48
C VAL A 365 -16.43 10.12 4.45
N ARG A 366 -17.40 9.25 4.75
CA ARG A 366 -18.45 9.57 5.72
C ARG A 366 -17.87 9.88 7.11
N LEU A 367 -16.99 9.02 7.62
CA LEU A 367 -16.38 9.20 8.94
C LEU A 367 -15.56 10.48 9.05
N VAL A 368 -14.78 10.83 8.02
CA VAL A 368 -13.94 12.04 8.05
C VAL A 368 -14.76 13.33 7.89
N LEU A 369 -15.84 13.30 7.11
CA LEU A 369 -16.68 14.48 6.89
C LEU A 369 -17.69 14.74 8.03
N GLU A 370 -18.29 13.67 8.58
CA GLU A 370 -19.22 13.74 9.71
C GLU A 370 -18.47 13.90 11.05
N GLY A 371 -17.38 13.17 11.25
CA GLY A 371 -16.62 13.15 12.51
C GLY A 371 -15.87 14.44 12.83
N TRP A 372 -15.58 15.27 11.83
CA TRP A 372 -14.99 16.60 12.03
C TRP A 372 -16.02 17.69 12.36
N GLY A 373 -17.32 17.39 12.30
CA GLY A 373 -18.39 18.31 12.69
C GLY A 373 -18.68 18.22 14.19
N GLY A 374 -17.80 18.75 15.05
CA GLY A 374 -18.21 18.92 16.45
C GLY A 374 -17.20 19.30 17.53
N ARG A 375 -15.88 19.15 17.34
CA ARG A 375 -14.87 19.60 18.31
C ARG A 375 -13.53 19.73 17.62
N GLY A 376 -13.07 20.96 17.41
CA GLY A 376 -11.73 21.21 16.90
C GLY A 376 -10.70 20.54 17.80
N MET A 377 -9.83 19.71 17.21
CA MET A 377 -8.51 19.43 17.77
C MET A 377 -7.67 20.71 17.59
N GLY A 378 -8.02 21.75 18.34
CA GLY A 378 -7.09 22.83 18.61
C GLY A 378 -6.04 22.28 19.56
N CYS A 379 -4.77 22.46 19.19
CA CYS A 379 -3.64 22.32 20.11
C CYS A 379 -4.01 22.96 21.44
N ARG A 380 -4.10 22.16 22.51
CA ARG A 380 -4.06 22.71 23.85
C ARG A 380 -2.60 23.07 24.09
N SER A 381 -2.34 24.37 24.08
CA SER A 381 -1.12 25.03 24.58
C SER A 381 -0.78 24.60 25.99
#